data_AF-A1E0X5-F1
#
_entry.id   AF-A1E0X5-F1
#
_cell.length_a   1.000
_cell.length_b   1.000
_cell.length_c   1.000
_cell.angle_alpha   90.00
_cell.angle_beta   90.00
_cell.angle_gamma   90.00
#
_symmetry.space_group_name_H-M   'P 1'
#
loop_
_entity.id
_entity.type
_entity.pdbx_description
1 polymer ?
#
loop_
_entity_poly.entity_id
_entity_poly.type
_entity_poly.pdbx_seq_one_letter_code
_entity_poly.pdbx_strand_id
1 'polypeptide(L)'
;TFNGYVQSRYLSQFAVYAEDWVTHPCFLTGFALWLVGMVINIHSDHILRNLRKPGETGYKIPRGGLFEYVSAANYFGELVEWCGFALASWSLQGVVFALFTLSTLLTRAKQHHQWYHEKFEDYPKSRKILIPFVL
;
A
#
# COMPACT_ATOMS: atom_id res chain seq x y z
N THR A 1 2.92 12.07 14.09
CA THR A 1 3.04 11.95 15.56
C THR A 1 1.82 11.31 16.21
N PHE A 2 0.59 11.76 15.92
CA PHE A 2 -0.62 11.22 16.55
C PHE A 2 -0.91 9.74 16.24
N ASN A 3 -0.88 9.32 14.97
CA ASN A 3 -1.13 7.91 14.59
C ASN A 3 -0.20 6.94 15.32
N GLY A 4 1.11 7.18 15.25
CA GLY A 4 2.09 6.33 15.95
C GLY A 4 1.88 6.26 17.46
N TYR A 5 1.53 7.37 18.11
CA TYR A 5 1.19 7.37 19.54
C TYR A 5 -0.03 6.50 19.83
N VAL A 6 -1.11 6.66 19.07
CA VAL A 6 -2.36 5.91 19.27
C VAL A 6 -2.14 4.40 19.08
N GLN A 7 -1.44 4.00 18.01
CA GLN A 7 -1.15 2.59 17.75
C GLN A 7 -0.28 1.98 18.85
N SER A 8 0.86 2.62 19.17
CA SER A 8 1.79 2.10 20.17
C SER A 8 1.18 2.07 21.56
N ARG A 9 0.44 3.11 21.96
CA ARG A 9 -0.22 3.16 23.26
C ARG A 9 -1.29 2.09 23.38
N TYR A 10 -2.07 1.83 22.34
CA TYR A 10 -3.05 0.74 22.36
C TYR A 10 -2.37 -0.63 22.50
N LEU A 11 -1.44 -0.95 21.61
CA LEU A 11 -0.79 -2.26 21.54
C LEU A 11 0.01 -2.62 22.80
N SER A 12 0.67 -1.64 23.41
CA SER A 12 1.54 -1.89 24.57
C SER A 12 0.80 -1.92 25.92
N GLN A 13 -0.40 -1.36 26.01
CA GLN A 13 -1.02 -1.03 27.30
C GLN A 13 -2.50 -1.38 27.41
N PHE A 14 -3.19 -1.60 26.29
CA PHE A 14 -4.62 -1.88 26.26
C PHE A 14 -4.99 -3.14 25.48
N ALA A 15 -4.16 -3.56 24.53
CA ALA A 15 -4.40 -4.77 23.77
C ALA A 15 -4.21 -6.01 24.67
N VAL A 16 -5.23 -6.85 24.73
CA VAL A 16 -5.21 -8.12 25.44
C VAL A 16 -5.39 -9.22 24.40
N TYR A 17 -4.38 -10.06 24.28
CA TYR A 17 -4.36 -11.19 23.34
C TYR A 17 -4.34 -12.50 24.12
N ALA A 18 -4.87 -13.56 23.51
CA ALA A 18 -4.68 -14.91 24.02
C ALA A 18 -3.19 -15.32 23.94
N GLU A 19 -2.75 -16.25 24.78
CA GLU A 19 -1.34 -16.71 24.81
C GLU A 19 -0.90 -17.30 23.46
N ASP A 20 -1.82 -17.91 22.71
CA ASP A 20 -1.62 -18.50 21.40
C ASP A 20 -1.90 -17.54 20.24
N TRP A 21 -2.06 -16.23 20.50
CA TRP A 21 -2.44 -15.27 19.44
C TRP A 21 -1.46 -15.25 18.26
N VAL A 22 -0.17 -15.46 18.50
CA VAL A 22 0.86 -15.49 17.44
C VAL A 22 0.73 -16.69 16.50
N THR A 23 0.07 -17.76 16.92
CA THR A 23 -0.26 -18.92 16.08
C THR A 23 -1.70 -18.88 15.57
N HIS A 24 -2.52 -17.94 16.06
CA HIS A 24 -3.90 -17.77 15.63
C HIS A 24 -3.97 -17.43 14.13
N PRO A 25 -4.92 -18.02 13.37
CA PRO A 25 -5.03 -17.79 11.93
C PRO A 25 -5.13 -16.32 11.53
N CYS A 26 -5.83 -15.48 12.30
CA CYS A 26 -5.90 -14.03 12.04
C CYS A 26 -4.53 -13.35 12.11
N PHE A 27 -3.69 -13.72 13.09
CA PHE A 27 -2.35 -13.15 13.20
C PHE A 27 -1.47 -13.60 12.04
N LEU A 28 -1.46 -14.91 11.74
CA LEU A 28 -0.65 -15.47 10.66
C LEU A 28 -1.05 -14.91 9.28
N THR A 29 -2.35 -14.82 9.01
CA THR A 29 -2.87 -14.24 7.76
C THR A 29 -2.59 -12.74 7.70
N GLY A 30 -2.81 -12.00 8.79
CA GLY A 30 -2.49 -10.58 8.87
C GLY A 30 -0.99 -10.31 8.66
N PHE A 31 -0.12 -11.09 9.29
CA PHE A 31 1.32 -10.99 9.12
C PHE A 31 1.77 -11.32 7.69
N ALA A 32 1.21 -12.37 7.09
CA ALA A 32 1.49 -12.71 5.70
C ALA A 32 1.06 -11.59 4.74
N LEU A 33 -0.14 -11.02 4.94
CA LEU A 33 -0.62 -9.87 4.16
C LEU A 33 0.28 -8.65 4.35
N TRP A 34 0.67 -8.35 5.59
CA TRP A 34 1.59 -7.25 5.89
C TRP A 34 2.91 -7.42 5.14
N LEU A 35 3.51 -8.60 5.20
CA LEU A 35 4.77 -8.90 4.53
C LEU A 35 4.65 -8.81 3.00
N VAL A 36 3.57 -9.35 2.42
CA VAL A 36 3.31 -9.26 0.97
C VAL A 36 3.13 -7.81 0.55
N GLY A 37 2.36 -7.02 1.29
CA GLY A 37 2.15 -5.59 1.05
C GLY A 37 3.47 -4.82 1.07
N MET A 38 4.29 -5.05 2.09
CA MET A 38 5.61 -4.44 2.23
C MET A 38 6.54 -4.80 1.06
N VAL A 39 6.58 -6.07 0.65
CA VAL A 39 7.38 -6.51 -0.51
C VAL A 39 6.93 -5.81 -1.79
N ILE A 40 5.62 -5.73 -2.03
CA ILE A 40 5.06 -5.02 -3.20
C ILE A 40 5.41 -3.53 -3.16
N ASN A 41 5.28 -2.89 -2.00
CA ASN A 41 5.58 -1.48 -1.80
C ASN A 41 7.06 -1.19 -2.10
N ILE A 42 7.98 -1.90 -1.45
CA ILE A 42 9.43 -1.74 -1.63
C ILE A 42 9.84 -2.03 -3.08
N HIS A 43 9.31 -3.08 -3.69
CA HIS A 43 9.59 -3.41 -5.08
C HIS A 43 9.12 -2.32 -6.04
N SER A 44 7.92 -1.78 -5.82
CA SER A 44 7.35 -0.73 -6.65
C SER A 44 8.13 0.59 -6.49
N ASP A 45 8.50 0.95 -5.27
CA ASP A 45 9.34 2.12 -5.01
C ASP A 45 10.74 1.97 -5.59
N HIS A 46 11.31 0.76 -5.58
CA HIS A 46 12.56 0.47 -6.26
C HIS A 46 12.46 0.73 -7.77
N ILE A 47 11.37 0.30 -8.42
CA ILE A 47 11.11 0.61 -9.84
C ILE A 47 11.02 2.12 -10.04
N LEU A 48 10.21 2.82 -9.23
CA LEU A 48 10.01 4.28 -9.35
C LEU A 48 11.32 5.06 -9.18
N ARG A 49 12.16 4.68 -8.20
CA ARG A 49 13.46 5.30 -7.94
C ARG A 49 14.43 5.11 -9.10
N ASN A 50 14.35 3.98 -9.79
CA ASN A 50 15.22 3.66 -10.92
C ASN A 50 14.67 4.12 -12.28
N LEU A 51 13.51 4.80 -12.32
CA LEU A 51 13.00 5.38 -13.57
C LEU A 51 13.93 6.46 -14.13
N ARG A 52 14.70 7.12 -13.26
CA ARG A 52 15.58 8.23 -13.63
C ARG A 52 17.02 7.91 -13.25
N LYS A 53 17.94 8.22 -14.16
CA LYS A 53 19.36 8.30 -13.81
C LYS A 53 19.63 9.60 -13.06
N PRO A 54 20.67 9.67 -12.20
CA PRO A 54 21.07 10.92 -11.57
C PRO A 54 21.29 12.02 -12.63
N GLY A 55 20.55 13.13 -12.52
CA GLY A 55 20.61 14.26 -13.47
C GLY A 55 19.54 14.27 -14.56
N GLU A 56 18.76 13.19 -14.75
CA GLU A 56 17.64 13.21 -15.70
C GLU A 56 16.43 13.97 -15.15
N THR A 57 15.91 14.91 -15.95
CA THR A 57 14.66 15.61 -15.69
C THR A 57 13.59 15.10 -16.66
N GLY A 58 12.39 14.81 -16.16
CA GLY A 58 11.29 14.28 -16.96
C GLY A 58 10.62 13.06 -16.33
N TYR A 59 9.31 12.94 -16.52
CA TYR A 59 8.55 11.79 -16.06
C TYR A 59 8.62 10.66 -17.10
N LYS A 60 8.60 9.41 -16.63
CA LYS A 60 8.53 8.22 -17.46
C LYS A 60 7.41 7.33 -16.96
N ILE A 61 6.86 6.52 -17.86
CA ILE A 61 5.85 5.53 -17.51
C ILE A 61 6.53 4.40 -16.73
N PRO A 62 6.11 4.07 -15.50
CA PRO A 62 6.65 2.92 -14.78
C PRO A 62 6.25 1.62 -15.48
N ARG A 63 7.20 0.69 -15.63
CA ARG A 63 7.03 -0.63 -16.25
C ARG A 63 7.62 -1.71 -15.34
N GLY A 64 7.06 -2.91 -15.42
CA GLY A 64 7.46 -4.07 -14.64
C GLY A 64 6.65 -4.28 -13.35
N GLY A 65 6.63 -5.53 -12.87
CA GLY A 65 5.90 -5.93 -11.67
C GLY A 65 4.41 -5.60 -11.75
N LEU A 66 3.85 -5.11 -10.64
CA LEU A 66 2.44 -4.72 -10.57
C LEU A 66 2.10 -3.47 -11.40
N PHE A 67 3.09 -2.68 -11.84
CA PHE A 67 2.80 -1.52 -12.69
C PHE A 67 2.21 -1.91 -14.05
N GLU A 68 2.33 -3.16 -14.48
CA GLU A 68 1.63 -3.63 -15.69
C GLU A 68 0.11 -3.69 -15.52
N TYR A 69 -0.38 -3.79 -14.28
CA TYR A 69 -1.80 -3.89 -13.98
C TYR A 69 -2.38 -2.61 -13.38
N VAL A 70 -1.61 -1.89 -12.57
CA VAL A 70 -2.09 -0.69 -11.85
C VAL A 70 -1.12 0.49 -11.97
N SER A 71 -1.65 1.71 -11.95
CA SER A 71 -0.86 2.94 -12.04
C SER A 71 -0.08 3.23 -10.76
N ALA A 72 -0.64 2.88 -9.60
CA ALA A 72 -0.07 3.15 -8.29
C ALA A 72 0.22 1.84 -7.53
N ALA A 73 1.13 1.02 -8.06
CA ALA A 73 1.48 -0.29 -7.48
C ALA A 73 2.04 -0.20 -6.05
N ASN A 74 2.80 0.84 -5.73
CA ASN A 74 3.31 1.08 -4.37
C ASN A 74 2.17 1.37 -3.37
N TYR A 75 1.17 2.16 -3.78
CA TYR A 75 0.01 2.45 -2.95
C TYR A 75 -0.87 1.22 -2.72
N PHE A 76 -0.96 0.32 -3.70
CA PHE A 76 -1.61 -0.97 -3.52
C PHE A 76 -0.88 -1.81 -2.47
N GLY A 77 0.46 -1.89 -2.54
CA GLY A 77 1.28 -2.55 -1.53
C GLY A 77 1.06 -1.97 -0.13
N GLU A 78 1.07 -0.65 -0.01
CA GLU A 78 0.83 0.04 1.27
C GLU A 78 -0.57 -0.25 1.83
N LEU A 79 -1.60 -0.28 0.98
CA LEU A 79 -2.94 -0.66 1.40
C LEU A 79 -3.00 -2.09 1.94
N VAL A 80 -2.42 -3.05 1.21
CA VAL A 80 -2.35 -4.46 1.63
C VAL A 80 -1.57 -4.59 2.94
N GLU A 81 -0.49 -3.82 3.09
CA GLU A 81 0.34 -3.79 4.29
C GLU A 81 -0.48 -3.39 5.53
N TRP A 82 -1.23 -2.28 5.43
CA TRP A 82 -2.03 -1.78 6.56
C TRP A 82 -3.28 -2.62 6.84
N CYS A 83 -3.88 -3.24 5.82
CA CYS A 83 -4.93 -4.24 6.01
C CYS A 83 -4.39 -5.47 6.78
N GLY A 84 -3.19 -5.95 6.43
CA GLY A 84 -2.52 -7.02 7.15
C GLY A 84 -2.21 -6.65 8.60
N PHE A 85 -1.69 -5.43 8.83
CA PHE A 85 -1.45 -4.90 10.17
C PHE A 85 -2.75 -4.80 11.00
N ALA A 86 -3.84 -4.29 10.42
CA ALA A 86 -5.14 -4.21 11.10
C ALA A 86 -5.66 -5.60 11.51
N LEU A 87 -5.47 -6.60 10.64
CA LEU A 87 -5.87 -7.98 10.91
C LEU A 87 -5.00 -8.65 11.98
N ALA A 88 -3.68 -8.47 11.92
CA ALA A 88 -2.75 -9.05 12.89
C ALA A 88 -2.85 -8.40 14.28
N SER A 89 -3.00 -7.08 14.33
CA SER A 89 -3.22 -6.33 15.57
C SER A 89 -4.62 -6.51 16.15
N TRP A 90 -5.59 -6.93 15.33
CA TRP A 90 -7.00 -7.03 15.70
C TRP A 90 -7.50 -5.80 16.47
N SER A 91 -7.06 -4.62 16.02
CA SER A 91 -7.27 -3.35 16.72
C SER A 91 -8.16 -2.41 15.92
N LEU A 92 -9.06 -1.70 16.62
CA LEU A 92 -9.88 -0.67 15.99
C LEU A 92 -9.01 0.45 15.38
N GLN A 93 -7.91 0.79 16.06
CA GLN A 93 -6.95 1.80 15.65
C GLN A 93 -6.22 1.38 14.37
N GLY A 94 -5.86 0.09 14.24
CA GLY A 94 -5.33 -0.50 13.01
C GLY A 94 -6.32 -0.39 11.85
N VAL A 95 -7.58 -0.75 12.08
CA VAL A 95 -8.65 -0.66 11.06
C VAL A 95 -8.90 0.78 10.60
N VAL A 96 -9.02 1.71 11.55
CA VAL A 96 -9.21 3.14 11.25
C VAL A 96 -8.03 3.67 10.43
N PHE A 97 -6.81 3.27 10.77
CA PHE A 97 -5.64 3.68 10.01
C PHE A 97 -5.63 3.11 8.59
N ALA A 98 -5.98 1.83 8.40
CA ALA A 98 -6.09 1.22 7.07
C ALA A 98 -7.14 1.94 6.20
N LEU A 99 -8.31 2.29 6.75
CA LEU A 99 -9.36 3.04 6.04
C LEU A 99 -8.93 4.46 5.69
N PHE A 100 -8.23 5.13 6.60
CA PHE A 100 -7.67 6.46 6.36
C PHE A 100 -6.63 6.43 5.23
N THR A 101 -5.74 5.43 5.26
CA THR A 101 -4.73 5.22 4.23
C THR A 101 -5.38 4.91 2.89
N LEU A 102 -6.38 4.02 2.84
CA LEU A 102 -7.16 3.75 1.63
C LEU A 102 -7.73 5.03 1.02
N SER A 103 -8.41 5.84 1.83
CA SER A 103 -9.07 7.07 1.37
C SER A 103 -8.06 8.07 0.79
N THR A 104 -6.95 8.25 1.49
CA THR A 104 -5.87 9.16 1.10
C THR A 104 -5.16 8.69 -0.17
N LEU A 105 -4.74 7.42 -0.20
CA LEU A 105 -3.99 6.85 -1.30
C LEU A 105 -4.85 6.68 -2.55
N LEU A 106 -6.13 6.31 -2.41
CA LEU A 106 -7.02 6.19 -3.56
C LEU A 106 -7.22 7.53 -4.27
N THR A 107 -7.38 8.62 -3.52
CA THR A 107 -7.51 9.96 -4.10
C THR A 107 -6.24 10.35 -4.88
N ARG A 108 -5.06 10.10 -4.31
CA ARG A 108 -3.77 10.32 -4.99
C ARG A 108 -3.58 9.42 -6.19
N ALA A 109 -3.95 8.14 -6.09
CA ALA A 109 -3.85 7.18 -7.19
C ALA A 109 -4.71 7.63 -8.38
N LYS A 110 -5.94 8.11 -8.13
CA LYS A 110 -6.82 8.67 -9.17
C LYS A 110 -6.18 9.84 -9.90
N GLN A 111 -5.61 10.79 -9.14
CA GLN A 111 -4.91 11.94 -9.71
C GLN A 111 -3.69 11.50 -10.53
N HIS A 112 -2.89 10.55 -10.04
CA HIS A 112 -1.75 10.01 -10.79
C HIS A 112 -2.18 9.32 -12.07
N HIS A 113 -3.22 8.48 -12.02
CA HIS A 113 -3.74 7.76 -13.18
C HIS A 113 -4.23 8.74 -14.25
N GLN A 114 -5.01 9.75 -13.87
CA GLN A 114 -5.48 10.81 -14.79
C GLN A 114 -4.31 11.58 -15.39
N TRP A 115 -3.37 12.01 -14.54
CA TRP A 115 -2.20 12.75 -15.00
C TRP A 115 -1.34 11.95 -15.98
N TYR A 116 -1.18 10.64 -15.78
CA TYR A 116 -0.47 9.77 -16.74
C TYR A 116 -1.18 9.71 -18.10
N HIS A 117 -2.51 9.61 -18.12
CA HIS A 117 -3.30 9.63 -19.35
C HIS A 117 -3.24 10.96 -20.09
N GLU A 118 -3.19 12.08 -19.38
CA GLU A 118 -3.05 13.41 -19.97
C GLU A 118 -1.62 13.68 -20.48
N LYS A 119 -0.61 13.14 -19.78
CA LYS A 119 0.78 13.41 -20.08
C LYS A 119 1.37 12.53 -21.18
N PHE A 120 0.93 11.28 -21.27
CA PHE A 120 1.49 10.28 -22.16
C PHE A 120 0.43 9.70 -23.09
N GLU A 121 0.56 9.95 -24.39
CA GLU A 121 -0.33 9.40 -25.41
C GLU A 121 -0.24 7.86 -25.48
N ASP A 122 0.92 7.30 -25.16
CA ASP A 122 1.23 5.87 -25.17
C ASP A 122 0.92 5.17 -23.84
N TYR A 123 0.25 5.84 -22.89
CA TYR A 123 -0.08 5.23 -21.60
C TYR A 123 -1.02 4.03 -21.74
N PRO A 124 -0.71 2.87 -21.11
CA PRO A 124 -1.54 1.68 -21.25
C PRO A 124 -2.96 1.87 -20.67
N LYS A 125 -3.97 1.88 -21.54
CA LYS A 125 -5.40 2.02 -21.17
C LYS A 125 -5.97 0.84 -20.38
N SER A 126 -5.28 -0.30 -20.36
CA SER A 126 -5.66 -1.48 -19.59
C SER A 126 -5.36 -1.33 -18.10
N ARG A 127 -4.44 -0.42 -17.72
CA ARG A 127 -4.06 -0.21 -16.31
C ARG A 127 -5.24 0.30 -15.51
N LYS A 128 -5.35 -0.23 -14.30
CA LYS A 128 -6.28 0.23 -13.27
C LYS A 128 -5.57 1.24 -12.37
N ILE A 129 -6.34 1.92 -11.54
CA ILE A 129 -5.86 3.01 -10.70
C ILE A 129 -5.05 2.46 -9.54
N LEU A 130 -5.61 1.49 -8.80
CA LEU A 130 -5.07 0.98 -7.54
C LEU A 130 -5.27 -0.53 -7.34
N ILE A 131 -6.46 -1.07 -7.61
CA ILE A 131 -6.77 -2.49 -7.38
C ILE A 131 -6.75 -3.21 -8.74
N PRO A 132 -5.87 -4.20 -8.94
CA PRO A 132 -5.79 -4.93 -10.19
C PRO A 132 -7.16 -5.47 -10.62
N PHE A 133 -7.49 -5.27 -11.90
CA PHE A 133 -8.75 -5.71 -12.54
C PHE A 133 -10.06 -5.09 -12.02
N VAL A 134 -10.03 -4.32 -10.92
CA VAL A 134 -11.23 -3.72 -10.32
C VAL A 134 -11.26 -2.22 -10.53
N LEU A 135 -10.29 -1.50 -9.95
CA LEU A 135 -10.32 -0.04 -9.86
C LEU A 135 -8.97 0.57 -10.17
#